data_AF-A0A848BWQ3-F1
#
_entry.id   AF-A0A848BWQ3-F1
#
_cell.length_a   1.000
_cell.length_b   1.000
_cell.length_c   1.000
_cell.angle_alpha   90.00
_cell.angle_beta   90.00
_cell.angle_gamma   90.00
#
_symmetry.space_group_name_H-M   'P 1'
#
loop_
_entity.id
_entity.type
_entity.pdbx_description
1 polymer ?
#
loop_
_entity_poly.entity_id
_entity_poly.type
_entity_poly.pdbx_seq_one_letter_code
_entity_poly.pdbx_strand_id
1 'polypeptide(L)'
;MKTLSVSERIKTMDRKDLEDIVLKLIEKNEEKREELPYEMIDLIKKKPSFPIFTSSIEKKLRHDDEIVSSNNSFKAFIDTDISTKKCGIILKVKDYDIEFLLPLPDKIKKEFCLNIKTGIYTCEGEIRYTPEMNIFTVHYLKIYSYYDIFNTWNNMISNTDRTIKSRMDLIISKFGLEPNNLLYMEKIVFLLRLVPLVEKKYLMVDISKREIGKSYIYSMLNFNLYTNRVTRSTAFVDGRNGKEGDFFLENPVYIIDEIGKIKDLELITSIQVFKNGDKNEGTIQTGKGNKKSSNSIILLGNPKITVDFNRIFKTKTNIFSNTIIDKNEDSTAFLSRIDSLIPSYGCRAFNSSMLNKNGKDEEFIDIFKNALSTLREKELNISEFLKKYNLPSSFNSPREEIAIFKTLEGLLKLLYPEVYIENNNNNLLQGILDLLLLIAIQVRQTVNNQIAIIEKRELGNIIDYSCDIRNIYFNSFNAQYLCTPHRIFINEGTTIRKIPLDTVGIMLNKLEINYLKQRNYYFEELGIGELRHYLNVVSEFDNNPMFNHLTGSIEYSKNYNFIKTYSLVNF
;
A
#
# COMPACT_ATOMS: atom_id res chain seq x y z
N MET A 1 63.53 3.81 -38.94
CA MET A 1 62.66 3.58 -37.76
C MET A 1 61.92 2.26 -37.97
N LYS A 2 62.18 1.24 -37.15
CA LYS A 2 61.50 -0.06 -37.23
C LYS A 2 60.05 0.13 -36.78
N THR A 3 59.09 -0.17 -37.65
CA THR A 3 57.67 -0.27 -37.33
C THR A 3 57.47 -1.48 -36.41
N LEU A 4 57.17 -1.21 -35.13
CA LEU A 4 56.77 -2.23 -34.15
C LEU A 4 55.58 -3.03 -34.68
N SER A 5 55.60 -4.35 -34.49
CA SER A 5 54.46 -5.22 -34.79
C SER A 5 53.25 -4.84 -33.91
N VAL A 6 52.03 -5.17 -34.36
CA VAL A 6 50.78 -4.85 -33.62
C VAL A 6 50.83 -5.43 -32.20
N SER A 7 51.41 -6.61 -32.02
CA SER A 7 51.59 -7.25 -30.71
C SER A 7 52.57 -6.52 -29.81
N GLU A 8 53.63 -5.91 -30.37
CA GLU A 8 54.58 -5.09 -29.60
C GLU A 8 54.01 -3.72 -29.23
N ARG A 9 53.15 -3.12 -30.07
CA ARG A 9 52.41 -1.89 -29.74
C ARG A 9 51.43 -2.09 -28.59
N ILE A 10 50.71 -3.21 -28.58
CA ILE A 10 49.79 -3.60 -27.49
C ILE A 10 50.54 -3.74 -26.16
N LYS A 11 51.74 -4.33 -26.15
CA LYS A 11 52.54 -4.48 -24.91
C LYS A 11 53.03 -3.17 -24.31
N THR A 12 53.08 -2.08 -25.08
CA THR A 12 53.58 -0.76 -24.65
C THR A 12 52.48 0.24 -24.29
N MET A 13 51.21 -0.10 -24.50
CA MET A 13 50.08 0.78 -24.21
C MET A 13 49.65 0.69 -22.74
N ASP A 14 49.22 1.83 -22.17
CA ASP A 14 48.60 1.85 -20.84
C ASP A 14 47.29 1.05 -20.87
N ARG A 15 46.96 0.41 -19.75
CA ARG A 15 45.80 -0.50 -19.63
C ARG A 15 44.49 0.21 -20.00
N LYS A 16 44.38 1.49 -19.67
CA LYS A 16 43.25 2.35 -20.04
C LYS A 16 43.12 2.59 -21.55
N ASP A 17 44.24 2.79 -22.23
CA ASP A 17 44.24 3.04 -23.68
C ASP A 17 43.89 1.76 -24.45
N LEU A 18 44.31 0.61 -23.94
CA LEU A 18 43.90 -0.70 -24.45
C LEU A 18 42.39 -0.95 -24.29
N GLU A 19 41.86 -0.66 -23.09
CA GLU A 19 40.42 -0.72 -22.81
C GLU A 19 39.62 0.10 -23.83
N ASP A 20 39.99 1.36 -24.04
CA ASP A 20 39.30 2.25 -24.98
C ASP A 20 39.38 1.77 -26.44
N ILE A 21 40.51 1.19 -26.89
CA ILE A 21 40.64 0.69 -28.26
C ILE A 21 39.82 -0.58 -28.49
N VAL A 22 39.85 -1.55 -27.56
CA VAL A 22 39.07 -2.78 -27.71
C VAL A 22 37.58 -2.50 -27.61
N LEU A 23 37.17 -1.60 -26.71
CA LEU A 23 35.78 -1.16 -26.63
C LEU A 23 35.31 -0.53 -27.95
N LYS A 24 36.11 0.33 -28.56
CA LYS A 24 35.83 0.87 -29.90
C LYS A 24 35.77 -0.19 -31.00
N LEU A 25 36.57 -1.26 -30.90
CA LEU A 25 36.51 -2.38 -31.83
C LEU A 25 35.24 -3.23 -31.66
N ILE A 26 34.82 -3.44 -30.41
CA ILE A 26 33.55 -4.13 -30.09
C ILE A 26 32.37 -3.29 -30.60
N GLU A 27 32.36 -1.98 -30.34
CA GLU A 27 31.35 -1.05 -30.88
C GLU A 27 31.30 -1.10 -32.41
N LYS A 28 32.45 -1.03 -33.08
CA LYS A 28 32.52 -1.08 -34.55
C LYS A 28 32.03 -2.41 -35.13
N ASN A 29 32.16 -3.51 -34.38
CA ASN A 29 31.63 -4.80 -34.78
C ASN A 29 30.10 -4.87 -34.60
N GLU A 30 29.54 -4.24 -33.57
CA GLU A 30 28.09 -4.14 -33.39
C GLU A 30 27.45 -3.14 -34.37
N GLU A 31 28.11 -2.02 -34.72
CA GLU A 31 27.61 -1.07 -35.74
C GLU A 31 27.40 -1.68 -37.13
N LYS A 32 28.10 -2.78 -37.44
CA LYS A 32 27.96 -3.49 -38.72
C LYS A 32 26.73 -4.38 -38.80
N ARG A 33 26.04 -4.61 -37.69
CA ARG A 33 24.83 -5.44 -37.63
C ARG A 33 23.61 -4.52 -37.75
N GLU A 34 22.65 -4.89 -38.58
CA GLU A 34 21.44 -4.08 -38.85
C GLU A 34 20.46 -4.05 -37.66
N GLU A 35 20.64 -4.93 -36.65
CA GLU A 35 19.77 -5.04 -35.48
C GLU A 35 20.32 -4.23 -34.28
N LEU A 36 19.41 -3.62 -33.51
CA LEU A 36 19.78 -2.92 -32.27
C LEU A 36 20.44 -3.91 -31.29
N PRO A 37 21.50 -3.50 -30.57
CA PRO A 37 22.20 -4.34 -29.59
C PRO A 37 21.37 -4.64 -28.33
N TYR A 38 20.16 -4.07 -28.25
CA TYR A 38 19.18 -4.32 -27.19
C TYR A 38 17.74 -4.33 -27.73
N GLU A 39 16.84 -4.98 -27.01
CA GLU A 39 15.41 -5.05 -27.30
C GLU A 39 14.62 -4.81 -26.01
N MET A 40 13.58 -3.97 -26.07
CA MET A 40 12.60 -3.88 -24.98
C MET A 40 11.55 -4.97 -25.17
N ILE A 41 11.21 -5.69 -24.10
CA ILE A 41 10.19 -6.74 -24.13
C ILE A 41 9.15 -6.45 -23.05
N ASP A 42 7.89 -6.57 -23.44
CA ASP A 42 6.76 -6.49 -22.52
C ASP A 42 6.73 -7.74 -21.62
N LEU A 43 6.89 -7.55 -20.31
CA LEU A 43 6.85 -8.61 -19.29
C LEU A 43 5.56 -9.43 -19.35
N ILE A 44 4.47 -8.82 -19.78
CA ILE A 44 3.16 -9.46 -19.90
C ILE A 44 3.17 -10.47 -21.06
N LYS A 45 3.82 -10.11 -22.17
CA LYS A 45 3.82 -10.93 -23.38
C LYS A 45 4.81 -12.08 -23.28
N LYS A 46 5.97 -11.84 -22.66
CA LYS A 46 7.04 -12.81 -22.61
C LYS A 46 7.86 -12.63 -21.33
N LYS A 47 8.03 -13.73 -20.60
CA LYS A 47 8.95 -13.81 -19.45
C LYS A 47 10.37 -14.14 -19.93
N PRO A 48 11.41 -13.83 -19.14
CA PRO A 48 12.77 -14.27 -19.41
C PRO A 48 12.82 -15.79 -19.60
N SER A 49 13.54 -16.21 -20.63
CA SER A 49 13.65 -17.62 -21.04
C SER A 49 14.98 -18.24 -20.64
N PHE A 50 16.01 -17.41 -20.46
CA PHE A 50 17.35 -17.88 -20.08
C PHE A 50 17.49 -18.18 -18.58
N PRO A 51 18.37 -19.12 -18.20
CA PRO A 51 18.65 -19.44 -16.80
C PRO A 51 19.25 -18.25 -16.06
N ILE A 52 18.97 -18.13 -14.77
CA ILE A 52 19.47 -17.02 -13.95
C ILE A 52 21.01 -17.08 -13.87
N PHE A 53 21.67 -15.94 -14.00
CA PHE A 53 23.11 -15.81 -13.80
C PHE A 53 23.48 -16.17 -12.35
N THR A 54 24.48 -17.02 -12.17
CA THR A 54 24.92 -17.49 -10.84
C THR A 54 26.42 -17.35 -10.65
N SER A 55 26.88 -17.37 -9.40
CA SER A 55 28.31 -17.41 -9.06
C SER A 55 29.04 -18.63 -9.66
N SER A 56 28.33 -19.73 -9.92
CA SER A 56 28.91 -20.87 -10.65
C SER A 56 29.16 -20.54 -12.12
N ILE A 57 28.30 -19.74 -12.75
CA ILE A 57 28.44 -19.33 -14.15
C ILE A 57 29.56 -18.29 -14.27
N GLU A 58 29.62 -17.35 -13.32
CA GLU A 58 30.74 -16.40 -13.22
C GLU A 58 32.09 -17.11 -13.16
N LYS A 59 32.25 -18.10 -12.26
CA LYS A 59 33.50 -18.86 -12.13
C LYS A 59 33.89 -19.59 -13.40
N LYS A 60 32.91 -20.17 -14.10
CA LYS A 60 33.13 -20.83 -15.39
C LYS A 60 33.64 -19.84 -16.43
N LEU A 61 32.94 -18.72 -16.62
CA LEU A 61 33.38 -17.69 -17.58
C LEU A 61 34.78 -17.11 -17.28
N ARG A 62 35.20 -17.07 -16.01
CA ARG A 62 36.52 -16.54 -15.62
C ARG A 62 37.68 -17.52 -15.79
N HIS A 63 37.42 -18.83 -15.68
CA HIS A 63 38.47 -19.82 -15.44
C HIS A 63 38.37 -21.08 -16.32
N ASP A 64 37.29 -21.23 -17.07
CA ASP A 64 37.08 -22.34 -17.99
C ASP A 64 37.41 -21.86 -19.41
N ASP A 65 38.56 -22.29 -19.93
CA ASP A 65 39.05 -21.88 -21.26
C ASP A 65 38.10 -22.33 -22.40
N GLU A 66 37.18 -23.27 -22.15
CA GLU A 66 36.19 -23.73 -23.13
C GLU A 66 34.92 -22.85 -23.17
N ILE A 67 34.62 -22.10 -22.10
CA ILE A 67 33.37 -21.33 -21.97
C ILE A 67 33.66 -19.83 -22.11
N VAL A 68 33.49 -19.32 -23.32
CA VAL A 68 33.73 -17.90 -23.66
C VAL A 68 32.48 -17.04 -23.46
N SER A 69 31.28 -17.63 -23.50
CA SER A 69 30.02 -16.92 -23.31
C SER A 69 28.90 -17.77 -22.70
N SER A 70 27.90 -17.12 -22.11
CA SER A 70 26.71 -17.78 -21.58
C SER A 70 25.45 -16.94 -21.71
N ASN A 71 24.34 -17.57 -22.12
CA ASN A 71 23.04 -16.92 -22.21
C ASN A 71 22.32 -17.00 -20.86
N ASN A 72 22.07 -15.86 -20.24
CA ASN A 72 21.51 -15.81 -18.90
C ASN A 72 20.51 -14.67 -18.72
N SER A 73 19.60 -14.86 -17.77
CA SER A 73 18.76 -13.80 -17.20
C SER A 73 19.36 -13.27 -15.91
N PHE A 74 19.17 -11.99 -15.63
CA PHE A 74 19.71 -11.34 -14.43
C PHE A 74 18.91 -10.07 -14.10
N LYS A 75 18.93 -9.64 -12.83
CA LYS A 75 18.41 -8.33 -12.43
C LYS A 75 19.56 -7.34 -12.37
N ALA A 76 19.45 -6.24 -13.11
CA ALA A 76 20.46 -5.20 -13.14
C ALA A 76 19.85 -3.82 -12.86
N PHE A 77 20.57 -3.02 -12.09
CA PHE A 77 20.38 -1.57 -12.04
C PHE A 77 21.05 -0.95 -13.26
N ILE A 78 20.25 -0.25 -14.05
CA ILE A 78 20.67 0.51 -15.23
C ILE A 78 20.69 1.97 -14.83
N ASP A 79 21.87 2.59 -14.87
CA ASP A 79 22.05 4.01 -14.60
C ASP A 79 22.17 4.77 -15.92
N THR A 80 21.14 5.56 -16.25
CA THR A 80 21.12 6.36 -17.48
C THR A 80 21.46 7.82 -17.25
N ASP A 81 21.58 8.25 -15.98
CA ASP A 81 21.85 9.65 -15.61
C ASP A 81 23.36 9.97 -15.60
N ILE A 82 24.21 8.97 -15.40
CA ILE A 82 25.67 9.13 -15.44
C ILE A 82 26.16 9.01 -16.88
N SER A 83 26.49 10.15 -17.50
CA SER A 83 27.26 10.18 -18.75
C SER A 83 28.70 9.74 -18.50
N THR A 84 28.94 8.43 -18.51
CA THR A 84 30.31 7.90 -18.46
C THR A 84 31.01 8.20 -19.79
N LYS A 85 32.26 8.68 -19.72
CA LYS A 85 33.17 8.81 -20.89
C LYS A 85 33.54 7.47 -21.55
N LYS A 86 33.08 6.35 -21.00
CA LYS A 86 33.30 4.99 -21.51
C LYS A 86 32.32 4.68 -22.64
N CYS A 87 32.82 4.00 -23.67
CA CYS A 87 32.06 3.30 -24.71
C CYS A 87 31.03 2.34 -24.07
N GLY A 88 29.72 2.60 -24.20
CA GLY A 88 28.64 1.76 -23.63
C GLY A 88 28.00 2.20 -22.30
N ILE A 89 27.16 1.32 -21.73
CA ILE A 89 26.38 1.49 -20.49
C ILE A 89 26.72 0.39 -19.49
N ILE A 90 26.87 0.77 -18.21
CA ILE A 90 27.18 -0.17 -17.13
C ILE A 90 25.87 -0.63 -16.47
N LEU A 91 25.75 -1.95 -16.34
CA LEU A 91 24.65 -2.65 -15.69
C LEU A 91 25.17 -3.25 -14.38
N LYS A 92 24.68 -2.75 -13.24
CA LYS A 92 25.09 -3.28 -11.92
C LYS A 92 24.18 -4.43 -11.52
N VAL A 93 24.72 -5.63 -11.41
CA VAL A 93 23.91 -6.81 -11.08
C VAL A 93 23.48 -6.73 -9.60
N LYS A 94 22.20 -6.98 -9.31
CA LYS A 94 21.64 -6.67 -7.97
C LYS A 94 22.02 -7.69 -6.89
N ASP A 95 22.29 -8.93 -7.31
CA ASP A 95 22.56 -10.06 -6.42
C ASP A 95 24.06 -10.43 -6.35
N TYR A 96 24.87 -9.80 -7.20
CA TYR A 96 26.30 -10.03 -7.31
C TYR A 96 26.97 -8.67 -7.43
N ASP A 97 28.05 -8.41 -6.69
CA ASP A 97 28.82 -7.17 -6.78
C ASP A 97 29.69 -7.17 -8.06
N ILE A 98 29.00 -7.23 -9.20
CA ILE A 98 29.54 -7.41 -10.54
C ILE A 98 28.88 -6.40 -11.47
N GLU A 99 29.70 -5.83 -12.34
CA GLU A 99 29.26 -4.89 -13.37
C GLU A 99 29.37 -5.55 -14.75
N PHE A 100 28.30 -5.48 -15.53
CA PHE A 100 28.30 -5.86 -16.94
C PHE A 100 28.31 -4.60 -17.80
N LEU A 101 29.15 -4.61 -18.84
CA LEU A 101 29.22 -3.54 -19.80
C LEU A 101 28.39 -3.91 -21.04
N LEU A 102 27.37 -3.11 -21.34
CA LEU A 102 26.68 -3.15 -22.62
C LEU A 102 27.40 -2.20 -23.59
N PRO A 103 28.19 -2.70 -24.55
CA PRO A 103 28.83 -1.85 -25.55
C PRO A 103 27.75 -1.22 -26.44
N LEU A 104 27.68 0.11 -26.46
CA LEU A 104 26.74 0.87 -27.28
C LEU A 104 27.47 2.02 -27.98
N PRO A 105 27.39 2.12 -29.32
CA PRO A 105 27.88 3.28 -30.05
C PRO A 105 27.26 4.58 -29.53
N ASP A 106 28.01 5.69 -29.54
CA ASP A 106 27.58 6.97 -28.97
C ASP A 106 26.18 7.44 -29.40
N LYS A 107 25.81 7.19 -30.66
CA LYS A 107 24.49 7.55 -31.20
C LYS A 107 23.37 6.73 -30.55
N ILE A 108 23.56 5.40 -30.46
CA ILE A 108 22.59 4.46 -29.87
C ILE A 108 22.56 4.62 -28.35
N LYS A 109 23.70 4.90 -27.71
CA LYS A 109 23.80 5.19 -26.27
C LYS A 109 22.92 6.37 -25.88
N LYS A 110 22.92 7.46 -26.66
CA LYS A 110 22.02 8.61 -26.43
C LYS A 110 20.55 8.21 -26.55
N GLU A 111 20.18 7.43 -27.56
CA GLU A 111 18.82 6.92 -27.74
C GLU A 111 18.38 5.99 -26.61
N PHE A 112 19.26 5.10 -26.16
CA PHE A 112 19.05 4.23 -25.01
C PHE A 112 18.76 5.05 -23.75
N CYS A 113 19.60 6.05 -23.43
CA CYS A 113 19.42 6.92 -22.27
C CYS A 113 18.15 7.78 -22.34
N LEU A 114 17.59 8.03 -23.52
CA LEU A 114 16.32 8.74 -23.69
C LEU A 114 15.11 7.81 -23.48
N ASN A 115 15.23 6.55 -23.91
CA ASN A 115 14.12 5.61 -23.94
C ASN A 115 14.01 4.77 -22.67
N ILE A 116 15.11 4.56 -21.95
CA ILE A 116 15.17 3.75 -20.73
C ILE A 116 15.46 4.68 -19.57
N LYS A 117 14.67 4.55 -18.49
CA LYS A 117 14.84 5.34 -17.28
C LYS A 117 15.86 4.66 -16.36
N THR A 118 16.53 5.44 -15.52
CA THR A 118 17.36 4.90 -14.45
C THR A 118 16.50 4.03 -13.53
N GLY A 119 16.91 2.77 -13.32
CA GLY A 119 16.08 1.84 -12.56
C GLY A 119 16.59 0.41 -12.58
N ILE A 120 15.87 -0.46 -11.88
CA ILE A 120 16.18 -1.89 -11.83
C ILE A 120 15.29 -2.60 -12.84
N TYR A 121 15.92 -3.37 -13.72
CA TYR A 121 15.26 -4.12 -14.76
C TYR A 121 15.59 -5.61 -14.64
N THR A 122 14.66 -6.43 -15.12
CA THR A 122 14.96 -7.83 -15.43
C THR A 122 15.49 -7.86 -16.85
N CYS A 123 16.63 -8.51 -17.06
CA CYS A 123 17.29 -8.57 -18.35
C CYS A 123 17.59 -10.02 -18.73
N GLU A 124 17.70 -10.30 -20.04
CA GLU A 124 18.34 -11.51 -20.54
C GLU A 124 19.31 -11.16 -21.68
N GLY A 125 20.43 -11.87 -21.79
CA GLY A 125 21.40 -11.62 -22.85
C GLY A 125 22.57 -12.61 -22.83
N GLU A 126 23.45 -12.47 -23.81
CA GLU A 126 24.68 -13.25 -23.89
C GLU A 126 25.79 -12.54 -23.11
N ILE A 127 26.26 -13.14 -22.03
CA ILE A 127 27.33 -12.60 -21.18
C ILE A 127 28.66 -13.19 -21.64
N ARG A 128 29.67 -12.33 -21.81
CA ARG A 128 31.04 -12.72 -22.16
C ARG A 128 32.02 -12.15 -21.16
N TYR A 129 33.10 -12.87 -20.90
CA TYR A 129 34.19 -12.39 -20.05
C TYR A 129 35.46 -12.23 -20.88
N THR A 130 36.13 -11.09 -20.73
CA THR A 130 37.41 -10.80 -21.40
C THR A 130 38.53 -10.81 -20.35
N PRO A 131 39.34 -11.88 -20.26
CA PRO A 131 40.35 -12.04 -19.21
C PRO A 131 41.40 -10.92 -19.18
N GLU A 132 41.80 -10.41 -20.34
CA GLU A 132 42.84 -9.37 -20.47
C GLU A 132 42.43 -8.06 -19.80
N MET A 133 41.13 -7.78 -19.77
CA MET A 133 40.57 -6.57 -19.17
C MET A 133 39.93 -6.80 -17.82
N ASN A 134 39.61 -8.06 -17.48
CA ASN A 134 38.80 -8.41 -16.31
C ASN A 134 37.42 -7.70 -16.35
N ILE A 135 36.76 -7.74 -17.51
CA ILE A 135 35.46 -7.11 -17.74
C ILE A 135 34.48 -8.15 -18.25
N PHE A 136 33.24 -8.08 -17.76
CA PHE A 136 32.10 -8.77 -18.36
C PHE A 136 31.39 -7.84 -19.34
N THR A 137 31.09 -8.34 -20.54
CA THR A 137 30.22 -7.65 -21.50
C THR A 137 28.91 -8.41 -21.66
N VAL A 138 27.83 -7.70 -21.98
CA VAL A 138 26.56 -8.30 -22.38
C VAL A 138 26.22 -7.91 -23.81
N HIS A 139 25.79 -8.89 -24.59
CA HIS A 139 25.37 -8.73 -25.99
C HIS A 139 23.91 -9.17 -26.15
N TYR A 140 23.21 -8.58 -27.13
CA TYR A 140 21.79 -8.83 -27.42
C TYR A 140 20.89 -8.69 -26.19
N LEU A 141 21.05 -7.56 -25.49
CA LEU A 141 20.38 -7.34 -24.21
C LEU A 141 18.88 -7.16 -24.42
N LYS A 142 18.08 -8.09 -23.92
CA LYS A 142 16.65 -7.89 -23.77
C LYS A 142 16.34 -7.34 -22.40
N ILE A 143 15.59 -6.25 -22.38
CA ILE A 143 15.20 -5.54 -21.16
C ILE A 143 13.70 -5.71 -21.00
N TYR A 144 13.31 -6.36 -19.91
CA TYR A 144 11.93 -6.66 -19.61
C TYR A 144 11.33 -5.53 -18.78
N SER A 145 10.24 -4.96 -19.28
CA SER A 145 9.48 -3.91 -18.60
C SER A 145 7.99 -4.05 -18.89
N TYR A 146 7.15 -3.46 -18.06
CA TYR A 146 5.74 -3.29 -18.39
C TYR A 146 5.56 -2.04 -19.24
N TYR A 147 5.16 -2.20 -20.51
CA TYR A 147 4.93 -1.05 -21.40
C TYR A 147 3.82 -0.12 -20.91
N ASP A 148 2.75 -0.72 -20.42
CA ASP A 148 1.64 0.02 -19.82
C ASP A 148 1.19 -0.66 -18.52
N ILE A 149 1.98 -0.46 -17.48
CA ILE A 149 1.71 -1.05 -16.16
C ILE A 149 0.35 -0.61 -15.60
N PHE A 150 -0.10 0.60 -15.93
CA PHE A 150 -1.38 1.10 -15.44
C PHE A 150 -2.55 0.38 -16.11
N ASN A 151 -2.56 0.24 -17.43
CA ASN A 151 -3.59 -0.53 -18.11
C ASN A 151 -3.55 -2.01 -17.72
N THR A 152 -2.37 -2.55 -17.44
CA THR A 152 -2.21 -3.92 -16.91
C THR A 152 -2.91 -4.08 -15.56
N TRP A 153 -2.61 -3.19 -14.60
CA TRP A 153 -3.29 -3.13 -13.31
C TRP A 153 -4.80 -2.96 -13.49
N ASN A 154 -5.21 -2.01 -14.33
CA ASN A 154 -6.61 -1.73 -14.60
C ASN A 154 -7.35 -2.97 -15.12
N ASN A 155 -6.79 -3.69 -16.08
CA ASN A 155 -7.39 -4.89 -16.63
C ASN A 155 -7.50 -6.00 -15.58
N MET A 156 -6.49 -6.17 -14.72
CA MET A 156 -6.54 -7.16 -13.64
C MET A 156 -7.68 -6.89 -12.65
N ILE A 157 -7.91 -5.63 -12.29
CA ILE A 157 -8.97 -5.24 -11.35
C ILE A 157 -10.35 -5.16 -12.04
N SER A 158 -10.40 -4.72 -13.30
CA SER A 158 -11.64 -4.50 -14.04
C SER A 158 -12.25 -5.77 -14.64
N ASN A 159 -11.47 -6.85 -14.79
CA ASN A 159 -11.95 -8.12 -15.34
C ASN A 159 -12.87 -8.91 -14.39
N THR A 160 -13.02 -8.48 -13.13
CA THR A 160 -13.96 -9.07 -12.19
C THR A 160 -15.30 -8.34 -12.14
N ASP A 161 -16.29 -8.93 -11.47
CA ASP A 161 -17.54 -8.25 -11.14
C ASP A 161 -17.28 -6.84 -10.54
N ARG A 162 -18.08 -5.85 -10.95
CA ARG A 162 -17.92 -4.44 -10.57
C ARG A 162 -18.34 -4.16 -9.12
N THR A 163 -18.94 -5.12 -8.43
CA THR A 163 -19.34 -4.95 -7.03
C THR A 163 -18.12 -4.75 -6.15
N ILE A 164 -18.27 -3.84 -5.17
CA ILE A 164 -17.18 -3.47 -4.28
C ILE A 164 -16.65 -4.68 -3.50
N LYS A 165 -17.54 -5.55 -3.01
CA LYS A 165 -17.17 -6.77 -2.30
C LYS A 165 -16.30 -7.68 -3.17
N SER A 166 -16.67 -7.90 -4.44
CA SER A 166 -15.90 -8.73 -5.36
C SER A 166 -14.48 -8.19 -5.58
N ARG A 167 -14.34 -6.87 -5.79
CA ARG A 167 -13.03 -6.24 -5.99
C ARG A 167 -12.16 -6.25 -4.74
N MET A 168 -12.76 -6.03 -3.56
CA MET A 168 -12.05 -6.19 -2.29
C MET A 168 -11.59 -7.63 -2.09
N ASP A 169 -12.48 -8.61 -2.30
CA ASP A 169 -12.19 -10.03 -2.16
C ASP A 169 -11.10 -10.48 -3.14
N LEU A 170 -11.10 -9.97 -4.38
CA LEU A 170 -10.05 -10.21 -5.37
C LEU A 170 -8.69 -9.77 -4.84
N ILE A 171 -8.51 -8.49 -4.48
CA ILE A 171 -7.21 -7.98 -4.00
C ILE A 171 -6.75 -8.77 -2.77
N ILE A 172 -7.62 -8.98 -1.79
CA ILE A 172 -7.32 -9.72 -0.57
C ILE A 172 -6.85 -11.15 -0.88
N SER A 173 -7.54 -11.84 -1.80
CA SER A 173 -7.18 -13.20 -2.21
C SER A 173 -5.82 -13.25 -2.91
N LYS A 174 -5.51 -12.27 -3.77
CA LYS A 174 -4.21 -12.17 -4.46
C LYS A 174 -3.05 -11.90 -3.51
N PHE A 175 -3.33 -11.23 -2.40
CA PHE A 175 -2.40 -11.04 -1.28
C PHE A 175 -2.32 -12.26 -0.34
N GLY A 176 -2.99 -13.37 -0.66
CA GLY A 176 -2.88 -14.63 0.07
C GLY A 176 -3.71 -14.72 1.35
N LEU A 177 -4.77 -13.89 1.47
CA LEU A 177 -5.76 -14.00 2.54
C LEU A 177 -7.05 -14.64 2.01
N GLU A 178 -7.77 -15.38 2.85
CA GLU A 178 -9.06 -16.01 2.50
C GLU A 178 -10.20 -15.03 2.79
N PRO A 179 -10.82 -14.38 1.78
CA PRO A 179 -11.78 -13.31 2.02
C PRO A 179 -13.04 -13.78 2.74
N ASN A 180 -13.45 -15.05 2.58
CA ASN A 180 -14.60 -15.60 3.29
C ASN A 180 -14.33 -15.78 4.79
N ASN A 181 -13.05 -15.87 5.17
CA ASN A 181 -12.63 -15.96 6.55
C ASN A 181 -12.27 -14.60 7.16
N LEU A 182 -12.65 -13.48 6.52
CA LEU A 182 -12.47 -12.12 7.02
C LEU A 182 -13.81 -11.44 7.31
N LEU A 183 -13.87 -10.69 8.41
CA LEU A 183 -14.95 -9.76 8.71
C LEU A 183 -14.87 -8.53 7.79
N TYR A 184 -15.99 -7.82 7.63
CA TYR A 184 -16.05 -6.58 6.85
C TYR A 184 -14.94 -5.59 7.25
N MET A 185 -14.80 -5.29 8.56
CA MET A 185 -13.79 -4.34 9.02
C MET A 185 -12.35 -4.80 8.74
N GLU A 186 -12.08 -6.11 8.73
CA GLU A 186 -10.76 -6.65 8.41
C GLU A 186 -10.41 -6.41 6.94
N LYS A 187 -11.39 -6.54 6.04
CA LYS A 187 -11.23 -6.23 4.62
C LYS A 187 -10.97 -4.74 4.38
N ILE A 188 -11.72 -3.89 5.05
CA ILE A 188 -11.54 -2.43 4.98
C ILE A 188 -10.16 -2.02 5.51
N VAL A 189 -9.76 -2.52 6.68
CA VAL A 189 -8.45 -2.24 7.29
C VAL A 189 -7.31 -2.71 6.39
N PHE A 190 -7.46 -3.87 5.75
CA PHE A 190 -6.48 -4.36 4.79
C PHE A 190 -6.25 -3.37 3.63
N LEU A 191 -7.34 -2.87 3.03
CA LEU A 191 -7.25 -1.93 1.90
C LEU A 191 -6.71 -0.56 2.32
N LEU A 192 -7.15 -0.05 3.48
CA LEU A 192 -6.64 1.20 4.02
C LEU A 192 -5.13 1.16 4.28
N ARG A 193 -4.57 0.00 4.61
CA ARG A 193 -3.11 -0.17 4.75
C ARG A 193 -2.36 -0.06 3.42
N LEU A 194 -3.02 -0.28 2.28
CA LEU A 194 -2.45 -0.12 0.94
C LEU A 194 -2.52 1.32 0.42
N VAL A 195 -3.48 2.13 0.90
CA VAL A 195 -3.66 3.54 0.48
C VAL A 195 -2.37 4.36 0.49
N PRO A 196 -1.52 4.33 1.54
CA PRO A 196 -0.31 5.16 1.57
C PRO A 196 0.70 4.78 0.48
N LEU A 197 0.65 3.56 -0.05
CA LEU A 197 1.52 3.08 -1.12
C LEU A 197 1.15 3.74 -2.46
N VAL A 198 -0.13 4.01 -2.69
CA VAL A 198 -0.65 4.58 -3.95
C VAL A 198 -0.93 6.08 -3.88
N GLU A 199 -0.82 6.68 -2.71
CA GLU A 199 -1.03 8.12 -2.48
C GLU A 199 0.25 8.85 -2.09
N LYS A 200 0.48 10.03 -2.67
CA LYS A 200 1.62 10.90 -2.32
C LYS A 200 1.43 11.56 -0.97
N LYS A 201 2.51 11.67 -0.19
CA LYS A 201 2.54 12.39 1.10
C LYS A 201 1.34 12.08 2.01
N TYR A 202 1.07 10.80 2.18
CA TYR A 202 0.01 10.30 3.05
C TYR A 202 0.61 9.93 4.42
N LEU A 203 0.02 10.41 5.51
CA LEU A 203 0.39 10.06 6.88
C LEU A 203 -0.68 9.15 7.47
N MET A 204 -0.37 7.85 7.53
CA MET A 204 -1.24 6.85 8.14
C MET A 204 -0.74 6.47 9.52
N VAL A 205 -1.67 6.32 10.47
CA VAL A 205 -1.38 5.80 11.81
C VAL A 205 -2.24 4.57 12.09
N ASP A 206 -1.62 3.49 12.57
CA ASP A 206 -2.29 2.27 13.02
C ASP A 206 -1.74 1.86 14.41
N ILE A 207 -2.38 2.38 15.46
CA ILE A 207 -2.09 2.05 16.86
C ILE A 207 -3.25 1.25 17.43
N SER A 208 -3.03 -0.03 17.66
CA SER A 208 -4.09 -0.97 18.05
C SER A 208 -3.51 -2.20 18.76
N LYS A 209 -4.36 -3.19 19.08
CA LYS A 209 -3.95 -4.45 19.73
C LYS A 209 -2.93 -5.24 18.91
N ARG A 210 -2.25 -6.16 19.59
CA ARG A 210 -1.21 -7.02 18.99
C ARG A 210 -1.85 -8.05 18.05
N GLU A 211 -1.00 -8.62 17.18
CA GLU A 211 -1.35 -9.78 16.34
C GLU A 211 -2.44 -9.55 15.29
N ILE A 212 -2.75 -8.30 14.89
CA ILE A 212 -3.74 -8.00 13.83
C ILE A 212 -3.11 -7.78 12.44
N GLY A 213 -1.88 -8.27 12.24
CA GLY A 213 -1.16 -8.18 10.96
C GLY A 213 -0.76 -6.76 10.52
N LYS A 214 -0.50 -5.83 11.46
CA LYS A 214 -0.08 -4.43 11.15
C LYS A 214 1.12 -4.36 10.21
N SER A 215 2.18 -5.09 10.56
CA SER A 215 3.43 -5.10 9.82
C SER A 215 3.45 -6.16 8.71
N TYR A 216 2.55 -7.15 8.79
CA TYR A 216 2.53 -8.32 7.89
C TYR A 216 2.44 -7.94 6.41
N ILE A 217 1.52 -7.04 6.07
CA ILE A 217 1.31 -6.61 4.67
C ILE A 217 2.55 -5.94 4.08
N TYR A 218 3.25 -5.15 4.87
CA TYR A 218 4.45 -4.43 4.45
C TYR A 218 5.66 -5.36 4.34
N SER A 219 5.83 -6.28 5.30
CA SER A 219 6.85 -7.34 5.19
C SER A 219 6.63 -8.24 3.98
N MET A 220 5.37 -8.56 3.66
CA MET A 220 5.03 -9.38 2.50
C MET A 220 5.33 -8.67 1.17
N LEU A 221 5.23 -7.34 1.16
CA LEU A 221 5.63 -6.51 0.04
C LEU A 221 7.12 -6.14 0.08
N ASN A 222 7.93 -6.70 0.99
CA ASN A 222 9.36 -6.41 1.15
C ASN A 222 9.67 -4.92 1.39
N PHE A 223 8.78 -4.20 2.09
CA PHE A 223 9.10 -2.86 2.60
C PHE A 223 9.90 -2.95 3.89
N ASN A 224 10.84 -2.02 4.08
CA ASN A 224 11.62 -1.93 5.30
C ASN A 224 10.76 -1.42 6.47
N LEU A 225 10.91 -2.06 7.63
CA LEU A 225 10.19 -1.73 8.86
C LEU A 225 11.18 -1.21 9.90
N TYR A 226 11.13 0.10 10.17
CA TYR A 226 12.04 0.77 11.09
C TYR A 226 11.48 0.70 12.52
N THR A 227 12.02 -0.23 13.34
CA THR A 227 11.52 -0.53 14.70
C THR A 227 12.36 0.06 15.83
N ASN A 228 13.69 0.10 15.66
CA ASN A 228 14.62 0.39 16.74
C ASN A 228 15.35 1.72 16.55
N ARG A 229 15.39 2.53 17.61
CA ARG A 229 16.21 3.76 17.72
C ARG A 229 16.02 4.76 16.57
N VAL A 230 14.81 4.84 16.02
CA VAL A 230 14.46 5.89 15.06
C VAL A 230 14.51 7.25 15.77
N THR A 231 15.40 8.10 15.32
CA THR A 231 15.53 9.50 15.72
C THR A 231 15.27 10.39 14.51
N ARG A 232 15.11 11.70 14.72
CA ARG A 232 15.10 12.67 13.63
C ARG A 232 16.34 12.54 12.75
N SER A 233 17.50 12.27 13.35
CA SER A 233 18.76 12.16 12.62
C SER A 233 18.85 10.92 11.72
N THR A 234 18.45 9.75 12.22
CA THR A 234 18.46 8.52 11.40
C THR A 234 17.34 8.52 10.37
N ALA A 235 16.17 9.06 10.71
CA ALA A 235 15.03 9.11 9.80
C ALA A 235 15.26 10.12 8.67
N PHE A 236 15.68 11.34 9.00
CA PHE A 236 15.68 12.45 8.05
C PHE A 236 17.07 12.97 7.71
N VAL A 237 17.77 13.57 8.68
CA VAL A 237 19.11 14.09 8.43
C VAL A 237 19.94 14.18 9.69
N ASP A 238 21.18 13.72 9.60
CA ASP A 238 22.18 13.97 10.63
C ASP A 238 22.68 15.42 10.52
N GLY A 239 22.37 16.23 11.53
CA GLY A 239 22.75 17.65 11.57
C GLY A 239 24.26 17.90 11.64
N ARG A 240 25.09 16.90 11.98
CA ARG A 240 26.54 17.06 12.12
C ARG A 240 27.27 17.07 10.78
N ASN A 241 26.85 16.21 9.85
CA ASN A 241 27.52 16.00 8.55
C ASN A 241 26.57 16.23 7.35
N GLY A 242 25.29 16.47 7.60
CA GLY A 242 24.25 16.61 6.59
C GLY A 242 24.01 15.32 5.81
N LYS A 243 24.28 14.15 6.42
CA LYS A 243 24.00 12.85 5.81
C LYS A 243 22.48 12.60 5.83
N GLU A 244 21.97 12.20 4.69
CA GLU A 244 20.56 11.84 4.53
C GLU A 244 20.22 10.58 5.31
N GLY A 245 19.06 10.63 5.97
CA GLY A 245 18.49 9.51 6.70
C GLY A 245 17.67 8.58 5.83
N ASP A 246 17.19 7.52 6.46
CA ASP A 246 16.51 6.39 5.84
C ASP A 246 15.27 6.79 5.03
N PHE A 247 14.56 7.85 5.44
CA PHE A 247 13.37 8.37 4.73
C PHE A 247 13.64 8.70 3.26
N PHE A 248 14.85 9.15 2.93
CA PHE A 248 15.23 9.52 1.56
C PHE A 248 15.75 8.34 0.73
N LEU A 249 16.01 7.19 1.36
CA LEU A 249 16.40 5.95 0.69
C LEU A 249 15.17 5.10 0.35
N GLU A 250 14.06 5.32 1.03
CA GLU A 250 12.79 4.64 0.76
C GLU A 250 12.02 5.29 -0.40
N ASN A 251 11.31 4.45 -1.16
CA ASN A 251 10.34 4.88 -2.17
C ASN A 251 9.31 3.74 -2.35
N PRO A 252 7.99 3.97 -2.19
CA PRO A 252 7.31 5.25 -2.00
C PRO A 252 6.98 5.60 -0.54
N VAL A 253 7.31 4.75 0.43
CA VAL A 253 6.85 4.90 1.82
C VAL A 253 7.95 4.68 2.84
N TYR A 254 7.94 5.47 3.90
CA TYR A 254 8.77 5.27 5.09
C TYR A 254 7.91 4.73 6.24
N ILE A 255 8.25 3.54 6.74
CA ILE A 255 7.41 2.81 7.72
C ILE A 255 8.14 2.73 9.05
N ILE A 256 7.60 3.43 10.04
CA ILE A 256 8.04 3.32 11.42
C ILE A 256 7.13 2.32 12.13
N ASP A 257 7.69 1.18 12.51
CA ASP A 257 7.00 0.19 13.32
C ASP A 257 7.36 0.38 14.80
N GLU A 258 6.44 -0.02 15.67
CA GLU A 258 6.53 0.18 17.12
C GLU A 258 6.77 1.64 17.55
N ILE A 259 6.04 2.61 16.99
CA ILE A 259 6.10 4.06 17.34
C ILE A 259 6.01 4.32 18.86
N GLY A 260 5.39 3.42 19.62
CA GLY A 260 5.38 3.47 21.09
C GLY A 260 6.79 3.39 21.73
N LYS A 261 7.76 2.72 21.11
CA LYS A 261 9.13 2.60 21.65
C LYS A 261 10.02 3.81 21.38
N ILE A 262 9.60 4.70 20.47
CA ILE A 262 10.35 5.89 20.10
C ILE A 262 10.30 6.95 21.20
N LYS A 263 11.40 7.67 21.37
CA LYS A 263 11.60 8.69 22.42
C LYS A 263 11.94 10.08 21.90
N ASP A 264 12.30 10.20 20.63
CA ASP A 264 12.73 11.47 20.04
C ASP A 264 11.51 12.32 19.64
N LEU A 265 11.31 13.43 20.34
CA LEU A 265 10.22 14.38 20.07
C LEU A 265 10.43 15.15 18.76
N GLU A 266 11.68 15.41 18.38
CA GLU A 266 12.00 16.17 17.16
C GLU A 266 11.59 15.40 15.90
N LEU A 267 11.50 14.06 15.98
CA LEU A 267 10.97 13.23 14.91
C LEU A 267 9.51 13.60 14.59
N ILE A 268 8.65 13.70 15.61
CA ILE A 268 7.24 14.04 15.46
C ILE A 268 7.08 15.46 14.92
N THR A 269 7.86 16.41 15.44
CA THR A 269 7.88 17.79 14.95
C THR A 269 8.35 17.86 13.49
N SER A 270 9.33 17.05 13.08
CA SER A 270 9.79 17.00 11.68
C SER A 270 8.74 16.43 10.74
N ILE A 271 8.00 15.39 11.15
CA ILE A 271 6.86 14.86 10.39
C ILE A 271 5.75 15.92 10.27
N GLN A 272 5.48 16.66 11.35
CA GLN A 272 4.54 17.78 11.35
C GLN A 272 4.95 18.88 10.35
N VAL A 273 6.23 19.24 10.30
CA VAL A 273 6.76 20.21 9.32
C VAL A 273 6.64 19.65 7.89
N PHE A 274 7.01 18.39 7.68
CA PHE A 274 6.91 17.72 6.37
C PHE A 274 5.47 17.72 5.82
N LYS A 275 4.46 17.55 6.69
CA LYS A 275 3.05 17.60 6.29
C LYS A 275 2.48 19.00 6.03
N ASN A 276 3.23 20.06 6.28
CA ASN A 276 2.81 21.42 5.90
C ASN A 276 3.08 21.70 4.41
N GLY A 277 2.44 22.75 3.90
CA GLY A 277 2.68 23.26 2.54
C GLY A 277 1.85 22.53 1.47
N ASP A 278 2.52 22.20 0.37
CA ASP A 278 1.93 21.63 -0.86
C ASP A 278 1.10 20.35 -0.60
N LYS A 279 0.17 19.95 -1.48
CA LYS A 279 -0.64 18.73 -1.27
C LYS A 279 0.22 17.47 -1.34
N ASN A 280 1.15 17.39 -2.29
CA ASN A 280 1.78 16.15 -2.74
C ASN A 280 3.27 16.06 -2.40
N GLU A 281 3.94 17.19 -2.13
CA GLU A 281 5.34 17.23 -1.75
C GLU A 281 5.54 17.92 -0.39
N GLY A 282 6.35 17.31 0.46
CA GLY A 282 6.73 17.86 1.75
C GLY A 282 8.19 18.26 1.73
N THR A 283 8.55 19.24 2.56
CA THR A 283 9.94 19.71 2.66
C THR A 283 10.49 19.40 4.04
N ILE A 284 11.70 18.87 4.07
CA ILE A 284 12.48 18.66 5.30
C ILE A 284 13.71 19.56 5.21
N GLN A 285 13.90 20.38 6.24
CA GLN A 285 15.11 21.19 6.39
C GLN A 285 16.30 20.30 6.72
N THR A 286 17.35 20.40 5.91
CA THR A 286 18.63 19.75 6.13
C THR A 286 19.74 20.78 6.31
N GLY A 287 20.85 20.40 6.94
CA GLY A 287 22.02 21.28 7.11
C GLY A 287 22.64 21.76 5.78
N LYS A 288 22.32 21.12 4.65
CA LYS A 288 22.77 21.47 3.30
C LYS A 288 21.68 22.13 2.43
N GLY A 289 20.50 22.42 2.98
CA GLY A 289 19.37 23.02 2.28
C GLY A 289 18.04 22.30 2.50
N ASN A 290 16.99 22.71 1.79
CA ASN A 290 15.67 22.08 1.85
C ASN A 290 15.59 20.90 0.87
N LYS A 291 15.22 19.72 1.34
CA LYS A 291 14.96 18.56 0.48
C LYS A 291 13.46 18.28 0.40
N LYS A 292 12.96 18.09 -0.82
CA LYS A 292 11.57 17.74 -1.08
C LYS A 292 11.41 16.23 -1.22
N SER A 293 10.25 15.72 -0.83
CA SER A 293 9.87 14.32 -1.06
C SER A 293 8.35 14.19 -1.13
N SER A 294 7.89 13.27 -1.97
CA SER A 294 6.48 12.86 -2.06
C SER A 294 6.19 11.57 -1.28
N ASN A 295 7.18 11.05 -0.54
CA ASN A 295 7.02 9.81 0.23
C ASN A 295 5.89 9.91 1.25
N SER A 296 5.17 8.81 1.41
CA SER A 296 4.20 8.65 2.49
C SER A 296 4.87 8.13 3.75
N ILE A 297 4.26 8.37 4.91
CA ILE A 297 4.76 7.95 6.20
C ILE A 297 3.70 7.08 6.87
N ILE A 298 4.11 5.90 7.34
CA ILE A 298 3.25 4.97 8.05
C ILE A 298 3.80 4.81 9.47
N LEU A 299 2.95 5.04 10.47
CA LEU A 299 3.28 4.85 11.89
C LEU A 299 2.46 3.68 12.44
N LEU A 300 3.14 2.57 12.77
CA LEU A 300 2.53 1.38 13.36
C LEU A 300 2.89 1.27 14.82
N GLY A 301 1.97 0.78 15.64
CA GLY A 301 2.30 0.50 17.03
C GLY A 301 1.18 -0.10 17.86
N ASN A 302 1.42 -0.13 19.17
CA ASN A 302 0.47 -0.56 20.19
C ASN A 302 0.27 0.59 21.19
N PRO A 303 -0.93 0.76 21.76
CA PRO A 303 -1.12 1.65 22.90
C PRO A 303 -0.19 1.29 24.05
N LYS A 304 0.20 2.27 24.86
CA LYS A 304 0.97 2.05 26.10
C LYS A 304 0.12 1.88 27.34
N ILE A 305 -1.18 2.07 27.20
CA ILE A 305 -2.17 1.85 28.23
C ILE A 305 -3.01 0.62 27.85
N THR A 306 -3.65 0.02 28.85
CA THR A 306 -4.67 -0.98 28.61
C THR A 306 -5.90 -0.30 28.03
N VAL A 307 -6.35 -0.74 26.85
CA VAL A 307 -7.51 -0.16 26.16
C VAL A 307 -8.59 -1.24 26.04
N ASP A 308 -9.78 -0.98 26.60
CA ASP A 308 -10.98 -1.74 26.25
C ASP A 308 -11.51 -1.25 24.91
N PHE A 309 -11.01 -1.87 23.84
CA PHE A 309 -11.37 -1.49 22.48
C PHE A 309 -12.87 -1.63 22.16
N ASN A 310 -13.59 -2.48 22.90
CA ASN A 310 -15.03 -2.64 22.70
C ASN A 310 -15.82 -1.45 23.27
N ARG A 311 -15.21 -0.67 24.17
CA ARG A 311 -15.84 0.48 24.84
C ARG A 311 -15.11 1.79 24.56
N ILE A 312 -14.14 1.81 23.64
CA ILE A 312 -13.24 2.92 23.37
C ILE A 312 -13.94 4.28 23.20
N PHE A 313 -15.08 4.31 22.52
CA PHE A 313 -15.88 5.52 22.32
C PHE A 313 -16.63 5.93 23.59
N LYS A 314 -17.21 4.97 24.31
CA LYS A 314 -17.90 5.19 25.59
C LYS A 314 -16.94 5.71 26.66
N THR A 315 -15.75 5.12 26.74
CA THR A 315 -14.74 5.49 27.73
C THR A 315 -13.90 6.70 27.31
N LYS A 316 -14.13 7.25 26.11
CA LYS A 316 -13.36 8.37 25.54
C LYS A 316 -11.85 8.16 25.72
N THR A 317 -11.35 6.97 25.39
CA THR A 317 -9.96 6.61 25.67
C THR A 317 -9.00 7.25 24.65
N ASN A 318 -8.01 8.00 25.15
CA ASN A 318 -6.89 8.48 24.36
C ASN A 318 -5.93 7.32 24.07
N ILE A 319 -5.91 6.83 22.83
CA ILE A 319 -5.06 5.69 22.44
C ILE A 319 -3.58 6.04 22.40
N PHE A 320 -3.26 7.33 22.34
CA PHE A 320 -1.90 7.85 22.29
C PHE A 320 -1.31 8.05 23.68
N SER A 321 -2.08 7.88 24.76
CA SER A 321 -1.59 8.11 26.12
C SER A 321 -0.24 7.43 26.38
N ASN A 322 0.71 8.21 26.93
CA ASN A 322 2.10 7.82 27.20
C ASN A 322 3.00 7.54 25.97
N THR A 323 2.49 7.65 24.75
CA THR A 323 3.28 7.56 23.51
C THR A 323 4.03 8.87 23.25
N ILE A 324 4.94 8.87 22.26
CA ILE A 324 5.64 10.09 21.84
C ILE A 324 4.70 11.13 21.22
N ILE A 325 3.58 10.68 20.64
CA ILE A 325 2.56 11.55 20.02
C ILE A 325 1.86 12.40 21.09
N ASP A 326 1.50 11.79 22.22
CA ASP A 326 0.83 12.45 23.35
C ASP A 326 1.76 13.33 24.17
N LYS A 327 3.05 12.99 24.23
CA LYS A 327 4.09 13.79 24.91
C LYS A 327 4.53 15.04 24.16
N ASN A 328 4.16 15.17 22.88
CA ASN A 328 4.44 16.38 22.13
C ASN A 328 3.53 17.51 22.64
N GLU A 329 4.11 18.66 22.99
CA GLU A 329 3.36 19.85 23.44
C GLU A 329 2.30 20.27 22.41
N ASP A 330 2.58 20.04 21.13
CA ASP A 330 1.70 20.29 19.99
C ASP A 330 0.95 19.02 19.51
N SER A 331 0.66 18.08 20.41
CA SER A 331 0.05 16.78 20.07
C SER A 331 -1.18 16.90 19.16
N THR A 332 -2.11 17.80 19.45
CA THR A 332 -3.32 18.02 18.64
C THR A 332 -3.01 18.64 17.28
N ALA A 333 -1.99 19.50 17.21
CA ALA A 333 -1.51 20.05 15.94
C ALA A 333 -0.88 18.95 15.07
N PHE A 334 -0.11 18.02 15.65
CA PHE A 334 0.39 16.85 14.93
C PHE A 334 -0.76 15.97 14.45
N LEU A 335 -1.71 15.62 15.33
CA LEU A 335 -2.87 14.81 14.97
C LEU A 335 -3.67 15.41 13.82
N SER A 336 -3.83 16.74 13.78
CA SER A 336 -4.55 17.42 12.69
C SER A 336 -3.97 17.16 11.29
N ARG A 337 -2.69 16.74 11.19
CA ARG A 337 -1.95 16.44 9.95
C ARG A 337 -1.96 14.98 9.54
N ILE A 338 -2.45 14.08 10.40
CA ILE A 338 -2.64 12.65 10.07
C ILE A 338 -3.78 12.53 9.07
N ASP A 339 -3.55 11.86 7.94
CA ASP A 339 -4.62 11.70 6.95
C ASP A 339 -5.62 10.63 7.39
N SER A 340 -5.14 9.53 7.99
CA SER A 340 -6.01 8.53 8.61
C SER A 340 -5.44 7.89 9.86
N LEU A 341 -6.34 7.61 10.80
CA LEU A 341 -6.12 6.68 11.89
C LEU A 341 -6.96 5.43 11.60
N ILE A 342 -6.30 4.29 11.46
CA ILE A 342 -6.98 3.06 11.03
C ILE A 342 -7.73 2.44 12.22
N PRO A 343 -9.04 2.16 12.12
CA PRO A 343 -9.83 1.55 13.20
C PRO A 343 -9.59 0.03 13.31
N SER A 344 -8.33 -0.39 13.27
CA SER A 344 -7.92 -1.79 13.24
C SER A 344 -8.21 -2.54 14.56
N TYR A 345 -8.63 -1.82 15.61
CA TYR A 345 -9.04 -2.42 16.88
C TYR A 345 -10.27 -3.32 16.78
N GLY A 346 -11.10 -3.13 15.74
CA GLY A 346 -12.21 -4.02 15.40
C GLY A 346 -11.79 -5.34 14.74
N CYS A 347 -10.52 -5.53 14.37
CA CYS A 347 -10.05 -6.76 13.71
C CYS A 347 -9.83 -7.89 14.72
N ARG A 348 -9.98 -9.16 14.34
CA ARG A 348 -9.55 -10.29 15.17
C ARG A 348 -8.03 -10.42 15.17
N ALA A 349 -7.51 -11.18 16.14
CA ALA A 349 -6.13 -11.65 16.05
C ALA A 349 -5.98 -12.54 14.81
N PHE A 350 -4.91 -12.27 14.07
CA PHE A 350 -4.53 -12.98 12.86
C PHE A 350 -4.31 -14.45 13.19
N ASN A 351 -4.88 -15.33 12.38
CA ASN A 351 -4.77 -16.76 12.57
C ASN A 351 -4.69 -17.46 11.21
N SER A 352 -4.23 -18.71 11.21
CA SER A 352 -3.96 -19.47 9.99
C SER A 352 -5.20 -19.69 9.12
N SER A 353 -6.42 -19.68 9.68
CA SER A 353 -7.65 -19.80 8.89
C SER A 353 -7.88 -18.59 7.97
N MET A 354 -7.29 -17.44 8.29
CA MET A 354 -7.39 -16.22 7.47
C MET A 354 -6.45 -16.26 6.26
N LEU A 355 -5.53 -17.22 6.17
CA LEU A 355 -4.65 -17.39 5.03
C LEU A 355 -5.35 -18.17 3.91
N ASN A 356 -5.13 -17.73 2.68
CA ASN A 356 -5.55 -18.47 1.50
C ASN A 356 -4.69 -19.73 1.36
N LYS A 357 -5.33 -20.89 1.15
CA LYS A 357 -4.63 -22.17 0.96
C LYS A 357 -3.73 -22.18 -0.26
N ASN A 358 -4.05 -21.39 -1.28
CA ASN A 358 -3.27 -21.28 -2.51
C ASN A 358 -2.08 -20.32 -2.38
N GLY A 359 -1.90 -19.70 -1.21
CA GLY A 359 -0.89 -18.67 -1.00
C GLY A 359 -1.20 -17.37 -1.72
N LYS A 360 -0.20 -16.50 -1.81
CA LYS A 360 -0.26 -15.24 -2.56
C LYS A 360 0.02 -15.46 -4.04
N ASP A 361 -0.54 -14.61 -4.89
CA ASP A 361 -0.25 -14.56 -6.31
C ASP A 361 0.98 -13.67 -6.54
N GLU A 362 2.14 -14.30 -6.72
CA GLU A 362 3.42 -13.58 -6.89
C GLU A 362 3.43 -12.68 -8.13
N GLU A 363 2.74 -13.06 -9.21
CA GLU A 363 2.65 -12.25 -10.42
C GLU A 363 1.81 -11.00 -10.17
N PHE A 364 0.67 -11.15 -9.50
CA PHE A 364 -0.15 -10.00 -9.09
C PHE A 364 0.61 -9.05 -8.16
N ILE A 365 1.38 -9.58 -7.20
CA ILE A 365 2.18 -8.76 -6.27
C ILE A 365 3.30 -8.01 -7.00
N ASP A 366 3.96 -8.65 -7.97
CA ASP A 366 4.99 -7.99 -8.78
C ASP A 366 4.39 -6.85 -9.63
N ILE A 367 3.26 -7.10 -10.29
CA ILE A 367 2.53 -6.08 -11.04
C ILE A 367 2.08 -4.94 -10.14
N PHE A 368 1.51 -5.24 -8.96
CA PHE A 368 1.11 -4.21 -8.01
C PHE A 368 2.27 -3.32 -7.60
N LYS A 369 3.43 -3.90 -7.27
CA LYS A 369 4.65 -3.16 -6.90
C LYS A 369 5.14 -2.25 -8.03
N ASN A 370 5.18 -2.76 -9.26
CA ASN A 370 5.56 -1.98 -10.43
C ASN A 370 4.53 -0.87 -10.73
N ALA A 371 3.24 -1.11 -10.46
CA ALA A 371 2.17 -0.14 -10.68
C ALA A 371 2.19 1.01 -9.67
N LEU A 372 2.77 0.86 -8.47
CA LEU A 372 2.74 1.87 -7.41
C LEU A 372 3.17 3.25 -7.90
N SER A 373 4.30 3.34 -8.61
CA SER A 373 4.79 4.64 -9.10
C SER A 373 3.78 5.28 -10.04
N THR A 374 3.21 4.53 -10.98
CA THR A 374 2.26 5.08 -11.95
C THR A 374 0.91 5.42 -11.31
N LEU A 375 0.42 4.59 -10.38
CA LEU A 375 -0.81 4.85 -9.63
C LEU A 375 -0.72 6.15 -8.82
N ARG A 376 0.45 6.45 -8.25
CA ARG A 376 0.70 7.70 -7.51
C ARG A 376 0.65 8.94 -8.39
N GLU A 377 0.98 8.82 -9.67
CA GLU A 377 0.92 9.93 -10.64
C GLU A 377 -0.49 10.13 -11.22
N LYS A 378 -1.39 9.17 -11.07
CA LYS A 378 -2.79 9.35 -11.47
C LYS A 378 -3.49 10.26 -10.46
N GLU A 379 -4.04 11.37 -10.94
CA GLU A 379 -4.76 12.34 -10.11
C GLU A 379 -6.16 12.55 -10.66
N LEU A 380 -7.12 12.78 -9.75
CA LEU A 380 -8.50 13.12 -10.09
C LEU A 380 -8.89 14.37 -9.31
N ASN A 381 -9.61 15.30 -9.94
CA ASN A 381 -10.24 16.37 -9.19
C ASN A 381 -11.43 15.82 -8.39
N ILE A 382 -11.16 15.34 -7.17
CA ILE A 382 -12.17 14.69 -6.33
C ILE A 382 -13.34 15.62 -6.00
N SER A 383 -13.09 16.92 -5.80
CA SER A 383 -14.19 17.86 -5.50
C SER A 383 -15.18 17.93 -6.66
N GLU A 384 -14.69 18.05 -7.89
CA GLU A 384 -15.51 18.05 -9.10
C GLU A 384 -16.18 16.69 -9.34
N PHE A 385 -15.42 15.61 -9.14
CA PHE A 385 -15.93 14.25 -9.28
C PHE A 385 -17.10 13.99 -8.33
N LEU A 386 -16.99 14.35 -7.05
CA LEU A 386 -18.06 14.21 -6.06
C LEU A 386 -19.28 15.07 -6.41
N LYS A 387 -19.08 16.31 -6.88
CA LYS A 387 -20.18 17.20 -7.30
C LYS A 387 -21.02 16.62 -8.43
N LYS A 388 -20.39 15.94 -9.39
CA LYS A 388 -21.09 15.26 -10.49
C LYS A 388 -22.07 14.19 -10.00
N TYR A 389 -21.79 13.57 -8.86
CA TYR A 389 -22.64 12.57 -8.21
C TYR A 389 -23.53 13.17 -7.09
N ASN A 390 -23.60 14.50 -6.98
CA ASN A 390 -24.32 15.20 -5.91
C ASN A 390 -23.86 14.81 -4.49
N LEU A 391 -22.57 14.53 -4.32
CA LEU A 391 -21.98 14.14 -3.04
C LEU A 391 -21.28 15.31 -2.33
N PRO A 392 -21.15 15.23 -0.98
CA PRO A 392 -20.42 16.23 -0.21
C PRO A 392 -18.99 16.38 -0.72
N SER A 393 -18.63 17.60 -1.09
CA SER A 393 -17.32 17.96 -1.66
C SER A 393 -16.62 19.06 -0.87
N SER A 394 -17.12 19.37 0.33
CA SER A 394 -16.58 20.34 1.26
C SER A 394 -16.73 19.84 2.70
N PHE A 395 -15.68 19.99 3.50
CA PHE A 395 -15.60 19.51 4.88
C PHE A 395 -15.16 20.62 5.85
N ASN A 396 -15.10 20.34 7.16
CA ASN A 396 -14.95 21.39 8.17
C ASN A 396 -13.63 22.17 8.08
N SER A 397 -12.59 21.60 7.46
CA SER A 397 -11.33 22.30 7.21
C SER A 397 -10.64 21.80 5.94
N PRO A 398 -9.76 22.61 5.31
CA PRO A 398 -8.97 22.17 4.16
C PRO A 398 -8.09 20.94 4.45
N ARG A 399 -7.60 20.79 5.68
CA ARG A 399 -6.79 19.61 6.08
C ARG A 399 -7.63 18.34 6.12
N GLU A 400 -8.84 18.45 6.67
CA GLU A 400 -9.79 17.35 6.70
C GLU A 400 -10.22 16.95 5.28
N GLU A 401 -10.52 17.92 4.43
CA GLU A 401 -10.87 17.70 3.04
C GLU A 401 -9.75 16.98 2.27
N ILE A 402 -8.50 17.46 2.38
CA ILE A 402 -7.34 16.81 1.74
C ILE A 402 -7.17 15.36 2.22
N ALA A 403 -7.32 15.10 3.52
CA ALA A 403 -7.18 13.77 4.10
C ALA A 403 -8.25 12.79 3.57
N ILE A 404 -9.51 13.26 3.51
CA ILE A 404 -10.64 12.49 2.96
C ILE A 404 -10.43 12.23 1.48
N PHE A 405 -10.08 13.27 0.70
CA PHE A 405 -9.88 13.14 -0.74
C PHE A 405 -8.73 12.19 -1.08
N LYS A 406 -7.58 12.30 -0.41
CA LYS A 406 -6.47 11.35 -0.63
C LYS A 406 -6.87 9.91 -0.29
N THR A 407 -7.61 9.72 0.81
CA THR A 407 -8.06 8.37 1.18
C THR A 407 -9.01 7.81 0.12
N LEU A 408 -9.93 8.63 -0.41
CA LEU A 408 -10.82 8.26 -1.49
C LEU A 408 -10.06 7.97 -2.80
N GLU A 409 -9.11 8.83 -3.19
CA GLU A 409 -8.23 8.61 -4.37
C GLU A 409 -7.49 7.28 -4.25
N GLY A 410 -6.90 6.99 -3.10
CA GLY A 410 -6.17 5.74 -2.88
C GLY A 410 -7.08 4.52 -3.01
N LEU A 411 -8.29 4.57 -2.45
CA LEU A 411 -9.28 3.49 -2.60
C LEU A 411 -9.75 3.33 -4.06
N LEU A 412 -9.96 4.43 -4.79
CA LEU A 412 -10.32 4.40 -6.21
C LEU A 412 -9.17 3.83 -7.06
N LYS A 413 -7.91 4.20 -6.83
CA LYS A 413 -6.76 3.64 -7.55
C LYS A 413 -6.62 2.13 -7.36
N LEU A 414 -6.93 1.65 -6.15
CA LEU A 414 -6.85 0.23 -5.82
C LEU A 414 -8.03 -0.55 -6.39
N LEU A 415 -9.25 -0.07 -6.18
CA LEU A 415 -10.47 -0.82 -6.48
C LEU A 415 -11.12 -0.44 -7.80
N TYR A 416 -11.04 0.81 -8.24
CA TYR A 416 -11.71 1.32 -9.45
C TYR A 416 -10.76 2.16 -10.32
N PRO A 417 -9.59 1.64 -10.72
CA PRO A 417 -8.60 2.41 -11.48
C PRO A 417 -9.14 2.93 -12.83
N GLU A 418 -10.21 2.35 -13.37
CA GLU A 418 -10.81 2.77 -14.63
C GLU A 418 -11.33 4.22 -14.62
N VAL A 419 -11.59 4.81 -13.44
CA VAL A 419 -12.00 6.22 -13.31
C VAL A 419 -10.87 7.21 -13.61
N TYR A 420 -9.65 6.72 -13.82
CA TYR A 420 -8.49 7.52 -14.23
C TYR A 420 -8.15 7.34 -15.72
N ILE A 421 -9.02 6.68 -16.48
CA ILE A 421 -8.93 6.55 -17.94
C ILE A 421 -9.90 7.55 -18.56
N GLU A 422 -9.39 8.42 -19.44
CA GLU A 422 -10.20 9.38 -20.19
C GLU A 422 -11.40 8.68 -20.85
N ASN A 423 -12.59 9.28 -20.73
CA ASN A 423 -13.89 8.78 -21.20
C ASN A 423 -14.55 7.64 -20.39
N ASN A 424 -13.93 7.10 -19.33
CA ASN A 424 -14.55 6.07 -18.46
C ASN A 424 -15.09 6.60 -17.12
N ASN A 425 -14.90 7.88 -16.80
CA ASN A 425 -15.31 8.52 -15.54
C ASN A 425 -16.84 8.55 -15.32
N ASN A 426 -17.65 8.10 -16.27
CA ASN A 426 -19.11 8.09 -16.20
C ASN A 426 -19.69 6.75 -15.72
N ASN A 427 -18.88 5.72 -15.54
CA ASN A 427 -19.36 4.34 -15.34
C ASN A 427 -19.34 3.84 -13.89
N LEU A 428 -18.88 4.66 -12.94
CA LEU A 428 -18.92 4.28 -11.51
C LEU A 428 -20.35 4.48 -10.98
N LEU A 429 -20.90 3.44 -10.36
CA LEU A 429 -22.20 3.52 -9.69
C LEU A 429 -22.08 4.48 -8.50
N GLN A 430 -23.01 5.44 -8.39
CA GLN A 430 -22.99 6.46 -7.34
C GLN A 430 -22.76 5.86 -5.95
N GLY A 431 -23.54 4.86 -5.54
CA GLY A 431 -23.39 4.39 -4.17
C GLY A 431 -22.13 3.55 -3.90
N ILE A 432 -21.37 3.12 -4.93
CA ILE A 432 -19.99 2.64 -4.71
C ILE A 432 -19.12 3.81 -4.27
N LEU A 433 -19.23 4.95 -4.96
CA LEU A 433 -18.52 6.17 -4.60
C LEU A 433 -18.93 6.65 -3.20
N ASP A 434 -20.21 6.61 -2.87
CA ASP A 434 -20.74 6.97 -1.54
C ASP A 434 -20.10 6.11 -0.44
N LEU A 435 -20.01 4.79 -0.66
CA LEU A 435 -19.41 3.87 0.31
C LEU A 435 -17.90 4.13 0.50
N LEU A 436 -17.16 4.34 -0.60
CA LEU A 436 -15.73 4.66 -0.53
C LEU A 436 -15.48 6.00 0.16
N LEU A 437 -16.30 7.01 -0.15
CA LEU A 437 -16.26 8.31 0.50
C LEU A 437 -16.54 8.18 1.99
N LEU A 438 -17.54 7.38 2.37
CA LEU A 438 -17.89 7.15 3.77
C LEU A 438 -16.75 6.49 4.56
N ILE A 439 -16.07 5.50 3.97
CA ILE A 439 -14.87 4.89 4.57
C ILE A 439 -13.79 5.96 4.78
N ALA A 440 -13.54 6.80 3.77
CA ALA A 440 -12.57 7.89 3.86
C ALA A 440 -12.90 8.91 4.96
N ILE A 441 -14.17 9.30 5.09
CA ILE A 441 -14.60 10.21 6.15
C ILE A 441 -14.42 9.58 7.52
N GLN A 442 -14.73 8.29 7.68
CA GLN A 442 -14.64 7.63 8.99
C GLN A 442 -13.23 7.54 9.53
N VAL A 443 -12.27 7.15 8.70
CA VAL A 443 -10.88 7.06 9.15
C VAL A 443 -10.32 8.43 9.51
N ARG A 444 -10.79 9.50 8.86
CA ARG A 444 -10.48 10.87 9.27
C ARG A 444 -11.22 11.28 10.54
N GLN A 445 -12.47 10.88 10.70
CA GLN A 445 -13.26 11.15 11.90
C GLN A 445 -12.64 10.48 13.14
N THR A 446 -11.99 9.32 13.02
CA THR A 446 -11.27 8.73 14.16
C THR A 446 -10.12 9.61 14.65
N VAL A 447 -9.41 10.30 13.74
CA VAL A 447 -8.40 11.30 14.09
C VAL A 447 -9.04 12.47 14.84
N ASN A 448 -10.11 13.04 14.27
CA ASN A 448 -10.84 14.15 14.88
C ASN A 448 -11.37 13.78 16.27
N ASN A 449 -11.85 12.55 16.45
CA ASN A 449 -12.34 12.06 17.74
C ASN A 449 -11.20 11.97 18.77
N GLN A 450 -10.00 11.52 18.40
CA GLN A 450 -8.86 11.52 19.31
C GLN A 450 -8.42 12.93 19.69
N ILE A 451 -8.45 13.89 18.75
CA ILE A 451 -8.23 15.32 19.05
C ILE A 451 -9.28 15.82 20.06
N ALA A 452 -10.56 15.54 19.83
CA ALA A 452 -11.63 15.94 20.74
C ALA A 452 -11.48 15.33 22.14
N ILE A 453 -11.05 14.06 22.24
CA ILE A 453 -10.76 13.40 23.52
C ILE A 453 -9.63 14.13 24.27
N ILE A 454 -8.52 14.43 23.60
CA ILE A 454 -7.36 15.10 24.20
C ILE A 454 -7.73 16.52 24.65
N GLU A 455 -8.50 17.23 23.85
CA GLU A 455 -8.98 18.60 24.14
C GLU A 455 -10.21 18.63 25.04
N LYS A 456 -10.72 17.48 25.47
CA LYS A 456 -11.92 17.33 26.31
C LYS A 456 -13.17 18.00 25.71
N ARG A 457 -13.30 17.95 24.37
CA ARG A 457 -14.47 18.41 23.62
C ARG A 457 -15.50 17.29 23.43
N GLU A 458 -16.69 17.65 22.97
CA GLU A 458 -17.66 16.67 22.49
C GLU A 458 -17.12 15.93 21.26
N LEU A 459 -17.43 14.64 21.15
CA LEU A 459 -17.08 13.88 19.96
C LEU A 459 -17.93 14.37 18.79
N GLY A 460 -17.34 14.39 17.59
CA GLY A 460 -18.09 14.73 16.39
C GLY A 460 -19.21 13.72 16.15
N ASN A 461 -20.26 14.17 15.46
CA ASN A 461 -21.36 13.31 15.06
C ASN A 461 -20.81 12.10 14.27
N ILE A 462 -21.23 10.91 14.66
CA ILE A 462 -20.97 9.71 13.88
C ILE A 462 -21.87 9.79 12.65
N ILE A 463 -21.25 9.68 11.48
CA ILE A 463 -21.99 9.68 10.21
C ILE A 463 -22.82 8.40 10.17
N ASP A 464 -24.14 8.58 10.17
CA ASP A 464 -25.06 7.48 9.99
C ASP A 464 -24.91 6.95 8.56
N TYR A 465 -24.83 5.63 8.45
CA TYR A 465 -24.75 4.98 7.16
C TYR A 465 -26.16 4.84 6.63
N SER A 466 -26.47 5.48 5.50
CA SER A 466 -27.74 5.18 4.83
C SER A 466 -27.82 3.68 4.50
N CYS A 467 -29.03 3.14 4.57
CA CYS A 467 -29.33 1.78 4.16
C CYS A 467 -28.80 1.50 2.74
N ASP A 468 -29.02 2.43 1.81
CA ASP A 468 -28.59 2.34 0.40
C ASP A 468 -27.08 2.12 0.22
N ILE A 469 -26.24 2.75 1.04
CA ILE A 469 -24.78 2.59 0.97
C ILE A 469 -24.33 1.18 1.40
N ARG A 470 -24.99 0.59 2.40
CA ARG A 470 -24.68 -0.77 2.88
C ARG A 470 -25.26 -1.84 1.96
N ASN A 471 -26.37 -1.55 1.30
CA ASN A 471 -26.98 -2.35 0.23
C ASN A 471 -25.97 -2.76 -0.85
N ILE A 472 -25.08 -1.83 -1.20
CA ILE A 472 -24.13 -1.96 -2.30
C ILE A 472 -22.98 -2.90 -1.97
N TYR A 473 -22.58 -3.00 -0.70
CA TYR A 473 -21.56 -3.97 -0.31
C TYR A 473 -22.12 -5.40 -0.25
N PHE A 474 -23.31 -5.58 0.33
CA PHE A 474 -23.90 -6.90 0.56
C PHE A 474 -24.79 -7.39 -0.59
N ASN A 475 -24.92 -6.61 -1.68
CA ASN A 475 -25.75 -6.91 -2.85
C ASN A 475 -27.17 -7.37 -2.47
N SER A 476 -27.76 -6.78 -1.43
CA SER A 476 -28.98 -7.28 -0.78
C SER A 476 -30.22 -6.44 -1.14
N PHE A 477 -30.46 -6.24 -2.44
CA PHE A 477 -31.53 -5.37 -2.95
C PHE A 477 -32.96 -5.81 -2.57
N ASN A 478 -33.17 -7.06 -2.14
CA ASN A 478 -34.49 -7.63 -1.89
C ASN A 478 -34.78 -8.00 -0.42
N ALA A 479 -33.80 -7.91 0.48
CA ALA A 479 -33.99 -8.24 1.90
C ALA A 479 -34.23 -6.97 2.73
N GLN A 480 -35.12 -7.00 3.71
CA GLN A 480 -35.18 -5.95 4.73
C GLN A 480 -33.99 -6.16 5.67
N TYR A 481 -33.02 -5.26 5.66
CA TYR A 481 -31.88 -5.30 6.56
C TYR A 481 -31.80 -4.03 7.42
N LEU A 482 -31.33 -4.20 8.65
CA LEU A 482 -31.02 -3.12 9.58
C LEU A 482 -29.52 -3.21 9.88
N CYS A 483 -28.82 -2.08 9.84
CA CYS A 483 -27.39 -2.08 10.09
C CYS A 483 -27.04 -1.17 11.27
N THR A 484 -26.20 -1.68 12.15
CA THR A 484 -25.63 -0.98 13.30
C THR A 484 -24.13 -0.80 13.05
N PRO A 485 -23.40 0.00 13.86
CA PRO A 485 -21.95 0.13 13.71
C PRO A 485 -21.18 -1.20 13.69
N HIS A 486 -21.69 -2.24 14.36
CA HIS A 486 -20.97 -3.50 14.57
C HIS A 486 -21.66 -4.74 13.97
N ARG A 487 -22.93 -4.65 13.56
CA ARG A 487 -23.72 -5.80 13.06
C ARG A 487 -24.69 -5.40 11.97
N ILE A 488 -24.98 -6.35 11.08
CA ILE A 488 -26.05 -6.29 10.10
C ILE A 488 -27.09 -7.32 10.46
N PHE A 489 -28.34 -6.91 10.48
CA PHE A 489 -29.52 -7.72 10.72
C PHE A 489 -30.19 -7.89 9.37
N ILE A 490 -30.46 -9.12 8.96
CA ILE A 490 -31.13 -9.47 7.71
C ILE A 490 -32.41 -10.21 8.09
N ASN A 491 -33.55 -9.67 7.69
CA ASN A 491 -34.83 -10.34 7.79
C ASN A 491 -34.97 -11.33 6.63
N GLU A 492 -35.01 -12.63 6.95
CA GLU A 492 -35.18 -13.72 5.98
C GLU A 492 -36.64 -14.21 5.97
N GLY A 493 -37.58 -13.41 6.49
CA GLY A 493 -39.01 -13.71 6.57
C GLY A 493 -39.38 -14.52 7.81
N THR A 494 -38.78 -15.70 7.99
CA THR A 494 -39.04 -16.58 9.16
C THR A 494 -37.93 -16.55 10.21
N THR A 495 -36.73 -16.10 9.82
CA THR A 495 -35.55 -15.99 10.66
C THR A 495 -34.93 -14.60 10.55
N ILE A 496 -34.17 -14.23 11.58
CA ILE A 496 -33.31 -13.05 11.56
C ILE A 496 -31.87 -13.55 11.54
N ARG A 497 -31.11 -13.16 10.53
CA ARG A 497 -29.67 -13.41 10.46
C ARG A 497 -28.90 -12.16 10.87
N LYS A 498 -27.87 -12.32 11.69
CA LYS A 498 -27.07 -11.25 12.29
C LYS A 498 -25.60 -11.46 11.93
N ILE A 499 -25.11 -10.68 10.98
CA ILE A 499 -23.73 -10.72 10.50
C ILE A 499 -22.88 -9.72 11.29
N PRO A 500 -21.82 -10.13 12.00
CA PRO A 500 -20.92 -9.22 12.68
C PRO A 500 -19.97 -8.54 11.67
N LEU A 501 -19.71 -7.26 11.87
CA LEU A 501 -18.79 -6.48 11.04
C LEU A 501 -17.37 -6.43 11.61
N ASP A 502 -17.23 -6.67 12.92
CA ASP A 502 -15.98 -6.60 13.67
C ASP A 502 -16.03 -7.49 14.93
N THR A 503 -14.98 -7.42 15.76
CA THR A 503 -14.91 -8.18 17.03
C THR A 503 -15.99 -7.81 18.03
N VAL A 504 -16.47 -6.55 18.02
CA VAL A 504 -17.58 -6.13 18.88
C VAL A 504 -18.84 -6.85 18.43
N GLY A 505 -19.13 -6.87 17.13
CA GLY A 505 -20.26 -7.59 16.56
C GLY A 505 -20.27 -9.08 16.92
N ILE A 506 -19.13 -9.75 16.86
CA ILE A 506 -18.99 -11.16 17.28
C ILE A 506 -19.35 -11.31 18.76
N MET A 507 -18.81 -10.44 19.62
CA MET A 507 -19.09 -10.47 21.05
C MET A 507 -20.59 -10.27 21.32
N LEU A 508 -21.23 -9.34 20.62
CA LEU A 508 -22.67 -9.10 20.74
C LEU A 508 -23.50 -10.34 20.34
N ASN A 509 -23.14 -10.99 19.24
CA ASN A 509 -23.80 -12.22 18.83
C ASN A 509 -23.60 -13.35 19.85
N LYS A 510 -22.40 -13.49 20.44
CA LYS A 510 -22.13 -14.48 21.50
C LYS A 510 -22.94 -14.22 22.77
N LEU A 511 -23.06 -12.97 23.21
CA LEU A 511 -23.90 -12.60 24.35
C LEU A 511 -25.37 -12.97 24.09
N GLU A 512 -25.83 -12.70 22.88
CA GLU A 512 -27.19 -13.05 22.48
C GLU A 512 -27.42 -14.56 22.43
N ILE A 513 -26.47 -15.34 21.89
CA ILE A 513 -26.50 -16.80 21.92
C ILE A 513 -26.63 -17.34 23.36
N ASN A 514 -25.87 -16.78 24.31
CA ASN A 514 -25.96 -17.19 25.71
C ASN A 514 -27.36 -16.94 26.29
N TYR A 515 -27.99 -15.81 25.94
CA TYR A 515 -29.36 -15.53 26.33
C TYR A 515 -30.37 -16.51 25.69
N LEU A 516 -30.22 -16.80 24.39
CA LEU A 516 -31.08 -17.77 23.69
C LEU A 516 -30.97 -19.17 24.31
N LYS A 517 -29.75 -19.60 24.68
CA LYS A 517 -29.51 -20.85 25.41
C LYS A 517 -30.23 -20.88 26.75
N GLN A 518 -30.16 -19.81 27.54
CA GLN A 518 -30.86 -19.72 28.84
C GLN A 518 -32.39 -19.81 28.71
N ARG A 519 -32.94 -19.38 27.57
CA ARG A 519 -34.38 -19.41 27.29
C ARG A 519 -34.84 -20.63 26.49
N ASN A 520 -33.95 -21.58 26.18
CA ASN A 520 -34.23 -22.74 25.33
C ASN A 520 -34.80 -22.38 23.94
N TYR A 521 -34.32 -21.27 23.34
CA TYR A 521 -34.67 -20.91 21.97
C TYR A 521 -33.73 -21.55 20.95
N TYR A 522 -34.27 -21.91 19.79
CA TYR A 522 -33.50 -22.42 18.65
C TYR A 522 -32.73 -21.30 17.95
N PHE A 523 -31.44 -21.55 17.68
CA PHE A 523 -30.56 -20.69 16.92
C PHE A 523 -29.51 -21.51 16.14
N GLU A 524 -28.93 -20.91 15.13
CA GLU A 524 -27.83 -21.43 14.32
C GLU A 524 -26.64 -20.47 14.41
N GLU A 525 -25.45 -21.02 14.60
CA GLU A 525 -24.19 -20.29 14.45
C GLU A 525 -23.66 -20.56 13.03
N LEU A 526 -23.45 -19.49 12.26
CA LEU A 526 -22.98 -19.56 10.88
C LEU A 526 -21.63 -18.86 10.75
N GLY A 527 -20.80 -19.31 9.82
CA GLY A 527 -19.56 -18.64 9.42
C GLY A 527 -18.73 -18.12 10.60
N ILE A 528 -18.40 -16.83 10.58
CA ILE A 528 -17.58 -16.18 11.61
C ILE A 528 -18.48 -15.43 12.60
N GLY A 529 -18.94 -16.14 13.63
CA GLY A 529 -19.73 -15.53 14.71
C GLY A 529 -21.04 -14.91 14.24
N GLU A 530 -21.56 -15.35 13.09
CA GLU A 530 -22.89 -15.00 12.64
C GLU A 530 -23.92 -15.79 13.45
N LEU A 531 -25.07 -15.16 13.68
CA LEU A 531 -26.17 -15.72 14.44
C LEU A 531 -27.42 -15.69 13.58
N ARG A 532 -28.12 -16.82 13.45
CA ARG A 532 -29.47 -16.88 12.90
C ARG A 532 -30.42 -17.47 13.93
N HIS A 533 -31.61 -16.92 14.10
CA HIS A 533 -32.62 -17.52 14.99
C HIS A 533 -34.07 -17.18 14.57
N TYR A 534 -35.02 -17.96 15.08
CA TYR A 534 -36.45 -17.95 14.69
C TYR A 534 -37.35 -17.05 15.54
N LEU A 535 -36.83 -16.35 16.56
CA LEU A 535 -37.63 -15.40 17.35
C LEU A 535 -38.31 -14.36 16.42
N ASN A 536 -39.64 -14.46 16.34
CA ASN A 536 -40.55 -13.72 15.47
C ASN A 536 -40.26 -12.21 15.38
N VAL A 537 -39.95 -11.77 14.16
CA VAL A 537 -40.07 -10.38 13.69
C VAL A 537 -41.34 -10.18 12.85
N VAL A 538 -42.23 -11.16 12.76
CA VAL A 538 -43.42 -11.04 11.91
C VAL A 538 -44.55 -10.30 12.64
N SER A 539 -44.33 -9.02 12.96
CA SER A 539 -45.35 -7.96 12.80
C SER A 539 -44.90 -6.58 13.30
N GLU A 540 -43.92 -6.43 14.19
CA GLU A 540 -43.45 -5.11 14.65
C GLU A 540 -41.97 -5.15 15.03
N PHE A 541 -41.10 -4.66 14.13
CA PHE A 541 -39.69 -4.38 14.47
C PHE A 541 -39.57 -3.49 15.72
N ASP A 542 -40.59 -2.69 16.03
CA ASP A 542 -40.67 -1.73 17.14
C ASP A 542 -41.08 -2.31 18.52
N ASN A 543 -41.62 -3.53 18.63
CA ASN A 543 -42.08 -4.07 19.93
C ASN A 543 -41.34 -5.33 20.42
N ASN A 544 -40.22 -5.67 19.81
CA ASN A 544 -39.43 -6.83 20.18
C ASN A 544 -38.41 -6.53 21.29
N PRO A 545 -38.29 -7.40 22.31
CA PRO A 545 -37.20 -7.32 23.28
C PRO A 545 -35.86 -7.53 22.57
N MET A 546 -35.07 -6.48 22.46
CA MET A 546 -33.74 -6.46 21.90
C MET A 546 -32.70 -6.32 23.01
N PHE A 547 -31.57 -7.00 22.87
CA PHE A 547 -30.45 -6.78 23.76
C PHE A 547 -29.80 -5.40 23.49
N ASN A 548 -29.99 -4.46 24.41
CA ASN A 548 -29.33 -3.16 24.43
C ASN A 548 -27.89 -3.34 24.88
N HIS A 549 -27.00 -3.18 23.91
CA HIS A 549 -25.57 -3.39 24.04
C HIS A 549 -24.83 -2.21 24.67
N LEU A 550 -25.47 -1.03 24.78
CA LEU A 550 -24.92 0.13 25.48
C LEU A 550 -25.09 0.02 27.00
N THR A 551 -26.19 -0.62 27.41
CA THR A 551 -26.62 -0.81 28.81
C THR A 551 -26.37 -2.23 29.33
N GLY A 552 -26.37 -3.23 28.45
CA GLY A 552 -26.27 -4.65 28.80
C GLY A 552 -27.62 -5.30 29.19
N SER A 553 -28.75 -4.61 28.95
CA SER A 553 -30.10 -5.06 29.30
C SER A 553 -30.92 -5.47 28.08
N ILE A 554 -31.99 -6.25 28.30
CA ILE A 554 -33.01 -6.52 27.29
C ILE A 554 -34.04 -5.41 27.36
N GLU A 555 -34.21 -4.68 26.26
CA GLU A 555 -35.08 -3.52 26.15
C GLU A 555 -35.96 -3.64 24.91
N TYR A 556 -37.20 -3.15 24.98
CA TYR A 556 -38.11 -3.18 23.85
C TYR A 556 -37.63 -2.24 22.74
N SER A 557 -37.79 -2.63 21.47
CA SER A 557 -37.33 -1.85 20.33
C SER A 557 -37.89 -0.43 20.25
N LYS A 558 -39.04 -0.11 20.86
CA LYS A 558 -39.55 1.27 21.03
C LYS A 558 -38.59 2.20 21.77
N ASN A 559 -37.72 1.65 22.63
CA ASN A 559 -36.67 2.42 23.31
C ASN A 559 -35.45 2.67 22.43
N TYR A 560 -35.37 2.01 21.27
CA TYR A 560 -34.51 2.39 20.17
C TYR A 560 -35.37 3.25 19.26
N ASN A 561 -35.19 4.56 19.25
CA ASN A 561 -35.89 5.37 18.28
C ASN A 561 -35.50 4.94 16.84
N PHE A 562 -36.31 4.10 16.20
CA PHE A 562 -36.09 3.67 14.82
C PHE A 562 -36.18 4.84 13.81
N ILE A 563 -36.67 6.02 14.22
CA ILE A 563 -36.62 7.29 13.49
C ILE A 563 -36.41 8.49 14.45
N LYS A 564 -35.58 8.34 15.49
CA LYS A 564 -34.77 9.47 15.97
C LYS A 564 -33.35 9.01 15.87
N THR A 565 -32.64 9.65 14.95
CA THR A 565 -31.22 9.94 15.09
C THR A 565 -30.75 9.78 16.53
N TYR A 566 -30.22 8.61 16.86
CA TYR A 566 -29.17 8.56 17.85
C TYR A 566 -28.00 9.25 17.17
N SER A 567 -27.96 10.57 17.29
CA SER A 567 -26.66 11.14 17.62
C SER A 567 -26.15 10.28 18.77
N LEU A 568 -24.95 9.73 18.62
CA LEU A 568 -24.18 9.27 19.76
C LEU A 568 -23.81 10.52 20.57
N VAL A 569 -24.83 11.12 21.18
CA VAL A 569 -24.83 12.22 22.13
C VAL A 569 -25.96 11.89 23.11
N ASN A 570 -25.69 10.86 23.91
CA ASN A 570 -25.93 10.91 25.34
C ASN A 570 -24.82 10.03 25.93
N PHE A 571 -23.70 10.71 26.13
CA PHE A 571 -22.45 10.23 26.72
C PHE A 571 -22.60 10.01 28.21
#